data_AF-A0A920LF43-F1
#
_entry.id   AF-A0A920LF43-F1
#
_cell.length_a   1.000
_cell.length_b   1.000
_cell.length_c   1.000
_cell.angle_alpha   90.00
_cell.angle_beta   90.00
_cell.angle_gamma   90.00
#
_symmetry.space_group_name_H-M   'P 1'
#
loop_
_entity.id
_entity.type
_entity.pdbx_description
1 polymer ?
#
loop_
_entity_poly.entity_id
_entity_poly.type
_entity_poly.pdbx_seq_one_letter_code
_entity_poly.pdbx_strand_id
1 'polypeptide(L)'
;MNHSKISLTAFPNQPVSIRINPGVYAGGNENISVGHLNSKFGIPEERLDEILEMELDKKIKVTTLHIHTGSDIIKDNDFQLGIEKIFSIAHKFNNIETIDLGGGIKIPYFKGDTETDLDNYAKIIKDELKNSNQRKEKT
;
A
#
# COMPACT_ATOMS: atom_id res chain seq x y z
N MET A 1 13.21 -8.79 23.41
CA MET A 1 12.02 -9.39 22.78
C MET A 1 12.47 -10.08 21.50
N ASN A 2 12.24 -11.38 21.37
CA ASN A 2 12.57 -12.13 20.14
C ASN A 2 11.52 -11.79 19.08
N HIS A 3 11.84 -10.88 18.16
CA HIS A 3 11.01 -10.68 16.97
C HIS A 3 11.29 -11.84 16.00
N SER A 4 10.23 -12.56 15.62
CA SER A 4 10.29 -13.60 14.60
C SER A 4 10.69 -12.98 13.25
N LYS A 5 11.84 -13.39 12.70
CA LYS A 5 12.29 -12.97 11.37
C LYS A 5 11.26 -13.36 10.30
N ILE A 6 11.01 -12.49 9.32
CA ILE A 6 10.28 -12.86 8.11
C ILE A 6 11.09 -13.95 7.39
N SER A 7 10.46 -15.10 7.10
CA SER A 7 11.09 -16.20 6.38
C SER A 7 10.28 -16.52 5.14
N LEU A 8 10.87 -16.25 3.96
CA LEU A 8 10.30 -16.54 2.64
C LEU A 8 11.21 -17.48 1.83
N THR A 9 12.04 -18.28 2.51
CA THR A 9 13.08 -19.13 1.90
C THR A 9 12.56 -20.29 1.06
N ALA A 10 11.24 -20.54 1.06
CA ALA A 10 10.63 -21.65 0.34
C ALA A 10 10.47 -21.42 -1.17
N PHE A 11 10.60 -20.18 -1.66
CA PHE A 11 10.35 -19.83 -3.08
C PHE A 11 11.41 -18.87 -3.65
N PRO A 12 12.69 -19.29 -3.74
CA PRO A 12 13.73 -18.45 -4.31
C PRO A 12 13.38 -18.06 -5.76
N ASN A 13 13.45 -16.76 -6.07
CA ASN A 13 13.16 -16.15 -7.37
C ASN A 13 11.71 -16.21 -7.89
N GLN A 14 10.73 -16.66 -7.10
CA GLN A 14 9.34 -16.54 -7.53
C GLN A 14 8.83 -15.11 -7.27
N PRO A 15 8.12 -14.49 -8.23
CA PRO A 15 7.44 -13.22 -8.00
C PRO A 15 6.48 -13.32 -6.81
N VAL A 16 6.65 -12.44 -5.83
CA VAL A 16 5.77 -12.35 -4.67
C VAL A 16 5.06 -10.99 -4.62
N SER A 17 3.82 -11.02 -4.13
CA SER A 17 3.06 -9.83 -3.76
C SER A 17 3.14 -9.64 -2.26
N ILE A 18 3.39 -8.40 -1.83
CA ILE A 18 3.49 -8.05 -0.42
C ILE A 18 2.42 -7.04 -0.08
N ARG A 19 1.58 -7.40 0.90
CA ARG A 19 0.66 -6.46 1.54
C ARG A 19 1.42 -5.67 2.60
N ILE A 20 1.43 -4.36 2.48
CA ILE A 20 2.00 -3.45 3.47
C ILE A 20 0.88 -2.84 4.29
N ASN A 21 1.10 -2.75 5.60
CA ASN A 21 0.33 -1.88 6.48
C ASN A 21 1.08 -0.54 6.61
N PRO A 22 0.61 0.54 5.95
CA PRO A 22 1.29 1.83 5.89
C PRO A 22 1.15 2.67 7.17
N GLY A 23 0.33 2.23 8.14
CA GLY A 23 -0.03 3.03 9.33
C GLY A 23 -0.88 4.27 9.05
N VAL A 24 -1.32 4.49 7.79
CA VAL A 24 -2.20 5.57 7.35
C VAL A 24 -3.66 5.08 7.35
N TYR A 25 -4.57 5.83 7.96
CA TYR A 25 -5.98 5.47 8.10
C TYR A 25 -6.90 6.44 7.36
N ALA A 26 -7.83 5.90 6.57
CA ALA A 26 -8.87 6.64 5.88
C ALA A 26 -10.27 6.25 6.39
N GLY A 27 -10.83 7.05 7.30
CA GLY A 27 -12.22 6.92 7.78
C GLY A 27 -12.54 5.83 8.83
N GLY A 28 -13.64 6.03 9.58
CA GLY A 28 -14.30 5.04 10.45
C GLY A 28 -14.13 5.18 11.98
N ASN A 29 -15.20 4.94 12.74
CA ASN A 29 -15.22 4.90 14.22
C ASN A 29 -14.26 3.81 14.76
N GLU A 30 -13.67 4.04 15.93
CA GLU A 30 -12.67 3.19 16.62
C GLU A 30 -13.04 1.68 16.69
N ASN A 31 -14.32 1.33 16.61
CA ASN A 31 -14.81 -0.05 16.68
C ASN A 31 -14.74 -0.87 15.37
N ILE A 32 -14.45 -0.24 14.21
CA ILE A 32 -14.29 -0.91 12.90
C ILE A 32 -12.84 -0.81 12.41
N SER A 33 -11.96 -0.26 13.26
CA SER A 33 -10.56 0.00 12.96
C SER A 33 -9.75 -1.30 13.02
N VAL A 34 -9.81 -2.09 11.94
CA VAL A 34 -8.86 -3.19 11.66
C VAL A 34 -7.48 -2.70 11.23
N GLY A 35 -7.30 -1.38 11.33
CA GLY A 35 -6.06 -0.65 11.38
C GLY A 35 -5.27 -1.01 12.61
N HIS A 36 -5.02 -0.12 13.56
CA HIS A 36 -4.06 -0.34 14.64
C HIS A 36 -2.66 -0.85 14.18
N LEU A 37 -1.64 -0.55 14.97
CA LEU A 37 -0.36 -1.28 14.93
C LEU A 37 -0.52 -2.81 15.15
N ASN A 38 -1.74 -3.25 15.48
CA ASN A 38 -2.19 -4.63 15.63
C ASN A 38 -3.07 -5.11 14.47
N SER A 39 -3.02 -4.48 13.29
CA SER A 39 -3.74 -5.03 12.13
C SER A 39 -3.30 -6.47 11.91
N LYS A 40 -4.28 -7.38 11.82
CA LYS A 40 -4.01 -8.81 11.58
C LYS A 40 -3.48 -9.07 10.16
N PHE A 41 -3.39 -8.06 9.30
CA PHE A 41 -3.01 -8.19 7.91
C PHE A 41 -1.95 -7.17 7.48
N GLY A 42 -1.07 -7.62 6.59
CA GLY A 42 0.00 -6.80 6.04
C GLY A 42 1.22 -6.75 6.95
N ILE A 43 2.38 -6.56 6.33
CA ILE A 43 3.63 -6.35 7.04
C ILE A 43 3.69 -4.87 7.45
N PRO A 44 3.92 -4.55 8.73
CA PRO A 44 4.10 -3.17 9.17
C PRO A 44 5.26 -2.50 8.43
N GLU A 45 5.11 -1.23 8.08
CA GLU A 45 6.15 -0.48 7.37
C GLU A 45 7.49 -0.49 8.12
N GLU A 46 7.49 -0.57 9.45
CA GLU A 46 8.70 -0.62 10.28
C GLU A 46 9.56 -1.87 9.99
N ARG A 47 8.99 -2.89 9.35
CA ARG A 47 9.69 -4.12 8.95
C ARG A 47 10.04 -4.15 7.46
N LEU A 48 9.82 -3.06 6.74
CA LEU A 48 10.11 -2.99 5.31
C LEU A 48 11.59 -3.24 5.00
N ASP A 49 12.49 -2.78 5.87
CA ASP A 49 13.93 -2.96 5.69
C ASP A 49 14.32 -4.45 5.68
N GLU A 50 13.67 -5.30 6.50
CA GLU A 50 13.89 -6.76 6.46
C GLU A 50 13.55 -7.35 5.08
N ILE A 51 12.51 -6.83 4.42
CA ILE A 51 12.07 -7.30 3.09
C ILE A 51 13.04 -6.81 2.01
N LEU A 52 13.46 -5.54 2.09
CA LEU A 52 14.42 -4.95 1.15
C LEU A 52 15.77 -5.69 1.20
N GLU A 53 16.26 -6.04 2.39
CA GLU A 53 17.44 -6.88 2.55
C GLU A 53 17.26 -8.26 1.90
N MET A 54 16.09 -8.89 2.05
CA MET A 54 15.80 -10.17 1.40
C MET A 54 15.74 -10.08 -0.13
N GLU A 55 15.23 -8.99 -0.70
CA GLU A 55 15.26 -8.75 -2.14
C GLU A 55 16.70 -8.52 -2.64
N LEU A 56 17.49 -7.72 -1.91
CA LEU A 56 18.88 -7.43 -2.25
C LEU A 56 19.75 -8.70 -2.24
N ASP A 57 19.52 -9.57 -1.25
CA ASP A 57 20.14 -10.90 -1.15
C ASP A 57 19.61 -11.91 -2.19
N LYS A 58 18.70 -11.48 -3.08
CA LYS A 58 18.04 -12.32 -4.11
C LYS A 58 17.31 -13.54 -3.52
N LYS A 59 16.86 -13.45 -2.27
CA LYS A 59 16.07 -14.49 -1.60
C LYS A 59 14.61 -14.45 -2.04
N ILE A 60 14.11 -13.26 -2.39
CA ILE A 60 12.76 -13.01 -2.90
C ILE A 60 12.81 -12.07 -4.11
N LYS A 61 11.77 -12.11 -4.95
CA LYS A 61 11.55 -11.12 -6.01
C LYS A 61 10.20 -10.45 -5.79
N VAL A 62 10.19 -9.21 -5.32
CA VAL A 62 8.94 -8.49 -5.05
C VAL A 62 8.49 -7.78 -6.32
N THR A 63 7.35 -8.17 -6.88
CA THR A 63 6.81 -7.57 -8.11
C THR A 63 5.54 -6.78 -7.89
N THR A 64 4.86 -7.02 -6.76
CA THR A 64 3.59 -6.36 -6.46
C THR A 64 3.58 -5.87 -5.02
N LEU A 65 3.16 -4.63 -4.85
CA LEU A 65 2.82 -4.09 -3.54
C LEU A 65 1.31 -3.91 -3.44
N HIS A 66 0.76 -4.30 -2.29
CA HIS A 66 -0.64 -4.13 -1.99
C HIS A 66 -0.82 -3.29 -0.72
N ILE A 67 -1.76 -2.37 -0.75
CA ILE A 67 -2.21 -1.57 0.38
C ILE A 67 -3.73 -1.72 0.51
N HIS A 68 -4.25 -1.58 1.72
CA HIS A 68 -5.68 -1.46 1.94
C HIS A 68 -5.93 -0.43 3.05
N THR A 69 -6.44 0.73 2.68
CA THR A 69 -6.62 1.89 3.56
C THR A 69 -7.92 1.87 4.38
N GLY A 70 -8.76 0.83 4.22
CA GLY A 70 -10.00 0.63 4.95
C GLY A 70 -11.24 0.60 4.06
N SER A 71 -12.41 0.56 4.69
CA SER A 71 -13.74 0.68 4.05
C SER A 71 -14.34 2.05 4.38
N ASP A 72 -15.04 2.68 3.43
CA ASP A 72 -15.60 4.04 3.54
C ASP A 72 -14.56 5.18 3.51
N ILE A 73 -13.77 5.23 2.43
CA ILE A 73 -12.94 6.40 2.12
C ILE A 73 -13.86 7.58 1.79
N ILE A 74 -14.13 8.42 2.80
CA ILE A 74 -15.01 9.59 2.71
C ILE A 74 -14.22 10.89 2.50
N LYS A 75 -12.97 10.95 2.95
CA LYS A 75 -12.13 12.15 2.87
C LYS A 75 -11.02 11.96 1.85
N ASP A 76 -10.97 12.84 0.85
CA ASP A 76 -9.98 12.84 -0.24
C ASP A 76 -8.53 12.75 0.27
N ASN A 77 -8.23 13.44 1.38
CA ASN A 77 -6.88 13.51 1.93
C ASN A 77 -6.34 12.16 2.42
N ASP A 78 -7.17 11.32 3.02
CA ASP A 78 -6.66 10.09 3.65
C ASP A 78 -6.26 9.05 2.60
N PHE A 79 -7.00 9.03 1.47
CA PHE A 79 -6.66 8.18 0.34
C PHE A 79 -5.46 8.70 -0.44
N GLN A 80 -5.36 10.01 -0.64
CA GLN A 80 -4.18 10.63 -1.25
C GLN A 80 -2.92 10.25 -0.48
N LEU A 81 -2.94 10.36 0.85
CA LEU A 81 -1.83 9.94 1.71
C LEU A 81 -1.49 8.45 1.53
N GLY A 82 -2.50 7.59 1.39
CA GLY A 82 -2.31 6.16 1.11
C GLY A 82 -1.60 5.90 -0.23
N ILE A 83 -2.02 6.58 -1.31
CA ILE A 83 -1.35 6.48 -2.62
C ILE A 83 0.09 6.97 -2.51
N GLU A 84 0.31 8.20 -2.04
CA GLU A 84 1.65 8.79 -1.95
C GLU A 84 2.60 7.87 -1.16
N LYS A 85 2.09 7.27 -0.08
CA LYS A 85 2.83 6.34 0.76
C LYS A 85 3.20 5.06 0.03
N ILE A 86 2.26 4.40 -0.65
CA ILE A 86 2.57 3.14 -1.36
C ILE A 86 3.51 3.37 -2.54
N PHE A 87 3.40 4.52 -3.23
CA PHE A 87 4.36 4.90 -4.28
C PHE A 87 5.75 5.15 -3.70
N SER A 88 5.87 5.87 -2.58
CA SER A 88 7.14 6.07 -1.87
C SER A 88 7.80 4.75 -1.47
N ILE A 89 7.01 3.78 -1.01
CA ILE A 89 7.50 2.43 -0.70
C ILE A 89 7.91 1.68 -1.98
N ALA A 90 7.12 1.76 -3.05
CA ALA A 90 7.42 1.12 -4.33
C ALA A 90 8.77 1.58 -4.92
N HIS A 91 9.14 2.85 -4.74
CA HIS A 91 10.43 3.39 -5.17
C HIS A 91 11.64 2.79 -4.46
N LYS A 92 11.46 2.10 -3.33
CA LYS A 92 12.55 1.41 -2.62
C LYS A 92 12.88 0.04 -3.21
N PHE A 93 11.97 -0.53 -4.00
CA PHE A 93 12.11 -1.84 -4.62
C PHE A 93 12.53 -1.72 -6.09
N ASN A 94 13.29 -2.70 -6.58
CA ASN A 94 13.81 -2.66 -7.95
C ASN A 94 12.85 -3.25 -8.98
N ASN A 95 11.97 -4.17 -8.57
CA ASN A 95 11.23 -5.03 -9.49
C ASN A 95 9.70 -4.81 -9.48
N ILE A 96 9.21 -3.69 -8.92
CA ILE A 96 7.77 -3.45 -8.85
C ILE A 96 7.18 -3.23 -10.24
N GLU A 97 6.24 -4.10 -10.59
CA GLU A 97 5.47 -4.11 -11.83
C GLU A 97 4.02 -3.68 -11.57
N THR A 98 3.50 -3.86 -10.35
CA THR A 98 2.09 -3.57 -10.02
C THR A 98 1.94 -3.00 -8.62
N ILE A 99 1.05 -2.00 -8.49
CA ILE A 99 0.56 -1.49 -7.21
C ILE A 99 -0.94 -1.79 -7.15
N ASP A 100 -1.33 -2.55 -6.14
CA ASP A 100 -2.72 -2.88 -5.82
C ASP A 100 -3.19 -2.00 -4.66
N LEU A 101 -4.09 -1.04 -4.95
CA LEU A 101 -4.60 -0.09 -3.96
C LEU A 101 -5.71 -0.68 -3.06
N GLY A 102 -6.13 -1.92 -3.34
CA GLY A 102 -7.23 -2.58 -2.65
C GLY A 102 -8.59 -1.95 -2.93
N GLY A 103 -9.57 -2.39 -2.14
CA GLY A 103 -10.92 -1.79 -2.14
C GLY A 103 -11.02 -0.57 -1.21
N GLY A 104 -12.26 -0.14 -0.95
CA GLY A 104 -12.56 1.01 -0.10
C GLY A 104 -13.32 2.14 -0.80
N ILE A 105 -13.55 1.98 -2.11
CA ILE A 105 -14.40 2.86 -2.92
C ILE A 105 -15.82 2.84 -2.36
N LYS A 106 -16.29 3.99 -1.88
CA LYS A 106 -17.61 4.17 -1.30
C LYS A 106 -18.64 4.38 -2.41
N ILE A 107 -19.70 3.58 -2.37
CA ILE A 107 -20.86 3.66 -3.26
C ILE A 107 -22.06 4.15 -2.43
N PRO A 108 -22.89 5.07 -2.94
CA PRO A 108 -24.06 5.55 -2.19
C PRO A 108 -25.16 4.47 -2.18
N TYR A 109 -25.64 4.10 -1.00
CA TYR A 109 -26.72 3.11 -0.84
C TYR A 109 -28.09 3.79 -0.78
N PHE A 110 -28.15 5.00 -0.22
CA PHE A 110 -29.36 5.80 -0.08
C PHE A 110 -29.19 7.19 -0.68
N LYS A 111 -30.32 7.84 -0.95
CA LYS A 111 -30.34 9.22 -1.44
C LYS A 111 -29.75 10.16 -0.37
N GLY A 112 -28.69 10.87 -0.72
CA GLY A 112 -27.98 11.77 0.19
C GLY A 112 -26.73 11.16 0.83
N ASP A 113 -26.42 9.90 0.55
CA ASP A 113 -25.12 9.32 0.92
C ASP A 113 -23.99 10.01 0.17
N THR A 114 -22.82 10.03 0.80
CA THR A 114 -21.57 10.42 0.13
C THR A 114 -21.03 9.26 -0.69
N GLU A 115 -20.31 9.59 -1.75
CA GLU A 115 -19.63 8.64 -2.62
C GLU A 115 -18.16 9.05 -2.81
N THR A 116 -17.32 8.11 -3.19
CA THR A 116 -15.94 8.44 -3.57
C THR A 116 -15.93 9.15 -4.93
N ASP A 117 -15.27 10.31 -5.00
CA ASP A 117 -15.02 11.01 -6.27
C ASP A 117 -14.00 10.21 -7.11
N LEU A 118 -14.51 9.43 -8.06
CA LEU A 118 -13.69 8.58 -8.94
C LEU A 118 -12.80 9.38 -9.88
N ASP A 119 -13.21 10.59 -10.29
CA ASP A 119 -12.42 11.43 -11.18
C ASP A 119 -11.21 12.00 -10.44
N ASN A 120 -11.42 12.47 -9.20
CA ASN A 120 -10.35 12.91 -8.33
C ASN A 120 -9.41 11.73 -7.96
N TYR A 121 -9.98 10.57 -7.64
CA TYR A 121 -9.24 9.33 -7.38
C TYR A 121 -8.29 8.98 -8.54
N ALA A 122 -8.80 8.93 -9.76
CA ALA A 122 -8.02 8.61 -10.96
C ALA A 122 -6.95 9.68 -11.24
N LYS A 123 -7.28 10.96 -11.00
CA LYS A 123 -6.34 12.08 -11.16
C LYS A 123 -5.13 11.94 -10.24
N ILE A 124 -5.34 11.68 -8.95
CA ILE A 124 -4.25 11.53 -7.98
C ILE A 124 -3.30 10.38 -8.39
N ILE A 125 -3.86 9.23 -8.77
CA ILE A 125 -3.05 8.09 -9.25
C ILE A 125 -2.23 8.47 -10.48
N LYS A 126 -2.85 9.18 -11.43
CA LYS A 126 -2.18 9.60 -12.67
C LYS A 126 -1.04 10.58 -12.37
N ASP A 127 -1.23 11.49 -11.42
CA ASP A 127 -0.22 12.46 -11.02
C ASP A 127 0.96 11.75 -10.32
N GLU A 128 0.69 10.80 -9.41
CA GLU A 128 1.74 10.01 -8.75
C GLU A 128 2.51 9.10 -9.73
N LEU A 129 1.84 8.50 -10.72
CA LEU A 129 2.50 7.74 -11.79
C LEU A 129 3.45 8.62 -12.61
N LYS A 130 3.03 9.83 -12.97
CA LYS A 130 3.90 10.78 -13.70
C LYS A 130 5.10 11.21 -12.86
N ASN A 131 4.87 11.57 -11.61
CA ASN A 131 5.92 11.97 -10.66
C ASN A 131 6.95 10.84 -10.49
N SER A 132 6.47 9.60 -10.43
CA SER A 132 7.30 8.40 -10.30
C SER A 132 8.18 8.14 -11.52
N ASN A 133 7.65 8.31 -12.74
CA ASN A 133 8.41 8.14 -13.97
C ASN A 133 9.49 9.23 -14.13
N GLN A 134 9.17 10.48 -13.80
CA GLN A 134 10.14 11.58 -13.87
C GLN A 134 11.31 11.43 -12.89
N ARG A 135 11.10 10.75 -11.75
CA ARG A 135 12.19 10.44 -10.80
C ARG A 135 13.13 9.39 -11.37
N LYS A 136 12.60 8.36 -12.05
CA LYS A 136 13.41 7.31 -12.69
C LYS A 136 14.28 7.86 -13.85
N GLU A 137 13.82 8.86 -14.59
CA GLU A 137 14.60 9.46 -15.69
C GLU A 137 15.77 10.36 -15.23
N LYS A 138 15.83 10.72 -13.94
CA LYS A 138 16.87 11.61 -13.37
C LYS A 138 17.98 10.89 -12.60
N THR A 139 17.88 9.56 -12.47
CA THR A 139 18.83 8.72 -11.71
C THR A 139 19.62 7.84 -12.67
#